data_AF-A0A6A0H5A4-F1
#
_entry.id   AF-A0A6A0H5A4-F1
#
_cell.length_a   1.000
_cell.length_b   1.000
_cell.length_c   1.000
_cell.angle_alpha   90.00
_cell.angle_beta   90.00
_cell.angle_gamma   90.00
#
_symmetry.space_group_name_H-M   'P 1'
#
loop_
_entity.id
_entity.type
_entity.pdbx_description
1 polymer ?
#
loop_
_entity_poly.entity_id
_entity_poly.type
_entity_poly.pdbx_seq_one_letter_code
_entity_poly.pdbx_strand_id
1 'polypeptide(L)'
;MHPTRRALGTSGALFTLPGIWACALLLAMPQFLFRTLQHHDIGLPGLDAVNFCFEEWPVDHGRGYYSVFVMLVQFFVPLLTVTISYALI
;
A
#
# COMPACT_ATOMS: atom_id res chain seq x y z
N MET A 1 -8.97 -31.45 -7.90
CA MET A 1 -9.99 -31.30 -8.97
C MET A 1 -11.15 -30.42 -8.49
N HIS A 2 -11.02 -29.10 -8.61
CA HIS A 2 -12.17 -28.20 -8.49
C HIS A 2 -12.71 -27.94 -9.90
N PRO A 3 -13.83 -28.55 -10.31
CA PRO A 3 -14.42 -28.30 -11.62
C PRO A 3 -14.97 -26.87 -11.60
N THR A 4 -14.25 -25.96 -12.26
CA THR A 4 -14.74 -24.69 -12.79
C THR A 4 -15.85 -24.06 -11.94
N ARG A 5 -15.46 -23.54 -10.77
CA ARG A 5 -16.26 -22.51 -10.08
C ARG A 5 -16.50 -21.43 -11.14
N ARG A 6 -17.75 -21.28 -11.62
CA ARG A 6 -18.14 -20.35 -12.69
C ARG A 6 -17.21 -19.15 -12.65
N ALA A 7 -16.33 -19.04 -13.65
CA ALA A 7 -15.38 -17.94 -13.77
C ALA A 7 -16.18 -16.67 -13.48
N LEU A 8 -15.76 -15.91 -12.46
CA LEU A 8 -16.42 -14.72 -11.97
C LEU A 8 -17.02 -13.98 -13.17
N GLY A 9 -18.34 -14.05 -13.35
CA GLY A 9 -18.96 -13.59 -14.59
C GLY A 9 -18.65 -12.11 -14.80
N THR A 10 -18.79 -11.60 -16.02
CA THR A 10 -18.45 -10.20 -16.35
C THR A 10 -19.08 -9.20 -15.36
N SER A 11 -20.29 -9.50 -14.84
CA SER A 11 -20.94 -8.71 -13.79
C SER A 11 -20.22 -8.77 -12.43
N GLY A 12 -19.70 -9.92 -12.01
CA GLY A 12 -18.90 -10.04 -10.79
C GLY A 12 -17.56 -9.31 -10.91
N ALA A 13 -16.89 -9.43 -12.06
CA ALA A 13 -15.63 -8.73 -12.33
C ALA A 13 -15.81 -7.20 -12.30
N LEU A 14 -16.95 -6.72 -12.81
CA LEU A 14 -17.31 -5.29 -12.85
C LEU A 14 -17.42 -4.68 -11.45
N PHE A 15 -17.82 -5.45 -10.43
CA PHE A 15 -17.88 -4.95 -9.05
C PHE A 15 -16.58 -5.19 -8.28
N THR A 16 -15.88 -6.29 -8.52
CA THR A 16 -14.65 -6.61 -7.78
C THR A 16 -13.50 -5.67 -8.15
N LEU A 17 -13.36 -5.30 -9.42
CA LEU A 17 -12.27 -4.42 -9.87
C LEU A 17 -12.31 -3.03 -9.22
N PRO A 18 -13.42 -2.26 -9.30
CA PRO A 18 -13.49 -0.95 -8.64
C PRO A 18 -13.38 -1.08 -7.11
N GLY A 19 -13.86 -2.18 -6.53
CA GLY A 19 -13.66 -2.48 -5.11
C GLY A 19 -12.19 -2.61 -4.74
N ILE A 20 -11.40 -3.35 -5.53
CA ILE A 20 -9.95 -3.48 -5.33
C ILE A 20 -9.27 -2.11 -5.43
N TRP A 21 -9.62 -1.31 -6.45
CA TRP A 21 -9.09 0.03 -6.62
C TRP A 21 -9.42 0.95 -5.44
N ALA A 22 -10.66 0.96 -4.98
CA ALA A 22 -11.08 1.74 -3.82
C ALA A 22 -10.32 1.32 -2.55
N CYS A 23 -10.18 0.01 -2.30
CA CYS A 23 -9.39 -0.51 -1.18
C CYS A 23 -7.91 -0.13 -1.30
N ALA A 24 -7.32 -0.21 -2.49
CA ALA A 24 -5.93 0.16 -2.71
C ALA A 24 -5.68 1.66 -2.45
N LEU A 25 -6.58 2.52 -2.94
CA LEU A 25 -6.52 3.96 -2.69
C LEU A 25 -6.68 4.27 -1.20
N LEU A 26 -7.67 3.66 -0.54
CA LEU A 26 -7.90 3.84 0.89
C LEU A 26 -6.67 3.42 1.71
N LEU A 27 -6.10 2.27 1.39
CA LEU A 27 -4.92 1.77 2.09
C LEU A 27 -3.70 2.65 1.82
N ALA A 28 -3.51 3.21 0.63
CA ALA A 28 -2.36 4.06 0.31
C ALA A 28 -2.49 5.51 0.84
N MET A 29 -3.71 5.96 1.13
CA MET A 29 -4.03 7.33 1.51
C MET A 29 -3.21 7.88 2.70
N PRO A 30 -2.99 7.13 3.80
CA PRO A 30 -2.18 7.61 4.92
C PRO A 30 -0.75 7.95 4.50
N GLN A 31 -0.15 7.16 3.60
CA GLN A 31 1.21 7.40 3.12
C GLN A 31 1.32 8.66 2.26
N PHE A 32 0.23 9.07 1.59
CA PHE A 32 0.19 10.33 0.85
C PHE A 32 -0.02 11.53 1.78
N LEU A 33 -0.89 11.40 2.79
CA LEU A 33 -1.17 12.49 3.73
C LEU A 33 0.01 12.83 4.63
N PHE A 34 0.74 11.83 5.12
CA PHE A 34 1.83 12.04 6.08
C PHE A 34 3.18 12.32 5.41
N ARG A 35 3.21 12.54 4.09
CA ARG A 35 4.40 13.02 3.38
C ARG A 35 4.44 14.54 3.40
N THR A 36 5.47 15.09 4.05
CA THR A 36 5.75 16.52 4.08
C THR A 36 7.04 16.83 3.34
N LEU A 37 7.07 17.98 2.66
CA LEU A 37 8.26 18.49 1.97
C LEU A 37 8.89 19.56 2.85
N GLN A 38 10.00 19.23 3.48
CA GLN A 38 10.77 20.15 4.32
C GLN A 38 11.98 20.65 3.54
N HIS A 39 12.09 21.97 3.42
CA HIS A 39 13.25 22.65 2.87
C HIS A 39 14.28 22.80 3.98
N HIS A 40 15.43 22.11 3.88
CA HIS A 40 16.51 22.26 4.85
C HIS A 40 17.64 23.07 4.21
N ASP A 41 17.85 24.28 4.72
CA ASP A 41 18.94 25.15 4.28
C ASP A 41 20.24 24.68 4.92
N ILE A 42 21.09 24.08 4.10
CA ILE A 42 22.38 23.53 4.54
C ILE A 42 23.51 24.57 4.46
N GLY A 43 23.23 25.76 3.92
CA GLY A 43 24.12 26.92 4.00
C GLY A 43 25.53 26.70 3.42
N LEU A 44 25.66 25.81 2.44
CA LEU A 44 26.94 25.54 1.77
C LEU A 44 27.10 26.43 0.53
N PRO A 45 28.33 26.95 0.26
CA PRO A 45 28.57 27.76 -0.93
C PRO A 45 28.31 26.93 -2.21
N GLY A 46 27.24 27.27 -2.92
CA GLY A 46 26.78 26.58 -4.13
C GLY A 46 25.64 25.57 -3.94
N LEU A 47 25.21 25.31 -2.70
CA LEU A 47 24.04 24.49 -2.36
C LEU A 47 23.29 25.14 -1.19
N ASP A 48 22.40 26.08 -1.51
CA ASP A 48 21.69 26.86 -0.47
C ASP A 48 20.60 26.04 0.24
N ALA A 49 19.90 25.15 -0.48
CA ALA A 49 18.79 24.38 0.07
C ALA A 49 18.73 22.95 -0.50
N VAL A 50 18.40 21.97 0.35
CA VAL A 50 18.04 20.61 -0.07
C VAL A 50 16.60 20.34 0.32
N ASN A 51 15.82 19.90 -0.67
CA ASN A 51 14.42 19.52 -0.48
C ASN A 51 14.40 18.06 -0.02
N PHE A 52 14.10 17.84 1.25
CA PHE A 52 13.89 16.50 1.76
C PHE A 52 12.39 16.20 1.83
N CYS A 53 12.00 15.08 1.23
CA CYS A 53 10.67 14.52 1.45
C CYS A 53 10.75 13.57 2.63
N PHE A 54 10.19 13.98 3.77
CA PHE A 54 10.14 13.16 4.97
C PHE A 54 8.70 12.80 5.30
N GLU A 55 8.55 11.70 6.04
CA GLU A 55 7.25 11.22 6.50
C GLU A 55 7.04 11.69 7.94
N GLU A 56 6.13 12.63 8.14
CA GLU A 56 5.79 13.18 9.45
C GLU A 56 4.52 12.49 9.97
N TRP A 57 4.73 11.52 10.87
CA TRP A 57 3.64 10.74 11.45
C TRP A 57 3.15 11.39 12.75
N PRO A 58 1.83 11.46 12.99
CA PRO A 58 1.25 12.13 14.16
C PRO A 58 1.43 11.35 15.48
N VAL A 59 1.95 10.12 15.41
CA VAL A 59 2.10 9.21 16.54
C VAL A 59 3.54 8.69 16.56
N ASP A 60 4.11 8.52 17.75
CA ASP A 60 5.41 7.90 17.93
C ASP A 60 5.46 6.52 17.26
N HIS A 61 6.46 6.29 16.42
CA HIS A 61 6.60 5.08 15.61
C HIS A 61 5.45 4.81 14.61
N GLY A 62 4.61 5.81 14.31
CA GLY A 62 3.46 5.68 13.40
C GLY A 62 3.82 5.05 12.05
N ARG A 63 4.97 5.42 11.48
CA ARG A 63 5.52 4.81 10.27
C ARG A 63 5.66 3.29 10.39
N GLY A 64 6.26 2.83 11.49
CA GLY A 64 6.51 1.42 11.73
C GLY A 64 5.22 0.62 11.82
N TYR A 65 4.25 1.11 12.59
CA TYR A 65 2.94 0.46 12.73
C TYR A 65 2.22 0.33 11.39
N TYR A 66 2.16 1.42 10.63
CA TYR A 66 1.53 1.41 9.32
C TYR A 66 2.26 0.50 8.32
N SER A 67 3.59 0.53 8.27
CA SER A 67 4.38 -0.37 7.41
C SER A 67 4.13 -1.84 7.73
N VAL A 68 4.09 -2.22 9.02
CA VAL A 68 3.79 -3.60 9.44
C VAL A 68 2.38 -3.99 9.03
N PHE A 69 1.40 -3.12 9.27
CA PHE A 69 0.00 -3.36 8.90
C PHE A 69 -0.15 -3.58 7.38
N VAL A 70 0.42 -2.69 6.57
CA VAL A 70 0.38 -2.80 5.11
C VAL A 70 1.06 -4.06 4.62
N MET A 71 2.22 -4.43 5.18
CA MET A 71 2.91 -5.66 4.83
C MET A 71 2.04 -6.90 5.13
N LEU A 72 1.34 -6.94 6.26
CA LEU A 72 0.42 -8.04 6.58
C LEU A 72 -0.73 -8.13 5.58
N VAL A 73 -1.42 -7.02 5.32
CA VAL A 73 -2.65 -7.00 4.53
C VAL A 73 -2.39 -7.07 3.02
N GLN A 74 -1.38 -6.36 2.52
CA GLN A 74 -1.12 -6.25 1.08
C GLN A 74 -0.09 -7.27 0.56
N PHE A 75 0.75 -7.83 1.43
CA PHE A 75 1.77 -8.81 1.01
C PHE A 75 1.47 -10.21 1.54
N PHE A 76 1.36 -10.40 2.86
CA PHE A 76 1.19 -11.74 3.42
C PHE A 76 -0.17 -12.37 3.09
N VAL A 77 -1.27 -11.62 3.23
CA VAL A 77 -2.61 -12.16 2.93
C VAL A 77 -2.72 -12.60 1.46
N PRO A 78 -2.33 -11.80 0.45
CA PRO A 78 -2.37 -12.25 -0.95
C PRO A 78 -1.41 -13.40 -1.23
N LEU A 79 -0.19 -13.35 -0.69
CA LEU A 79 0.81 -14.41 -0.86
C LEU A 79 0.27 -15.74 -0.34
N LEU A 80 -0.21 -15.79 0.89
CA LEU A 80 -0.77 -17.00 1.49
C LEU A 80 -2.00 -17.49 0.71
N THR A 81 -2.88 -16.58 0.30
CA THR A 81 -4.07 -16.94 -0.49
C THR A 81 -3.68 -17.63 -1.79
N VAL A 82 -2.71 -17.06 -2.52
CA VAL A 82 -2.19 -17.63 -3.77
C VAL A 82 -1.49 -18.96 -3.48
N THR A 83 -0.53 -18.99 -2.55
CA THR A 83 0.22 -20.21 -2.22
C THR A 83 -0.69 -21.36 -1.83
N ILE A 84 -1.68 -21.13 -0.95
CA ILE A 84 -2.64 -22.15 -0.54
C ILE A 84 -3.50 -22.59 -1.73
N SER A 85 -4.00 -21.63 -2.53
CA SER A 85 -4.81 -21.97 -3.71
C SER A 85 -4.04 -22.86 -4.69
N TYR A 86 -2.76 -22.57 -4.94
CA TYR A 86 -1.91 -23.37 -5.82
C TYR A 86 -1.47 -24.70 -5.18
N ALA A 87 -1.23 -24.74 -3.87
CA ALA A 87 -0.85 -25.98 -3.18
C ALA A 87 -2.01 -26.98 -3.04
N LEU A 88 -3.25 -26.49 -3.02
CA LEU A 88 -4.47 -27.30 -2.95
C LEU A 88 -5.02 -27.73 -4.32
N ILE A 89 -4.46 -27.20 -5.42
CA ILE A 89 -4.77 -27.60 -6.80
C ILE A 89 -4.14 -28.96 -7.12
#